data_AF-A0A2E9IT88-F1
#
_entry.id   AF-A0A2E9IT88-F1
#
_cell.length_a   1.000
_cell.length_b   1.000
_cell.length_c   1.000
_cell.angle_alpha   90.00
_cell.angle_beta   90.00
_cell.angle_gamma   90.00
#
_symmetry.space_group_name_H-M   'P 1'
#
loop_
_entity.id
_entity.type
_entity.pdbx_description
1 polymer ?
#
loop_
_entity_poly.entity_id
_entity_poly.type
_entity_poly.pdbx_seq_one_letter_code
_entity_poly.pdbx_strand_id
1 'polypeptide(L)'
;MDKIKSLLLPLALVFAGIAIFEFGARYGATNMRAYAIASELQFPLNIYEQAVSSMDAGSKETFAAMIDNGIAVGALHRKVWYLKKDARSKLDTVLARALSTRGEAVCERFASMQASEDLPTYNKNKLTEICEAVDIARLELVDHTASPANSTPEQQESL
;
A
#
# COMPACT_ATOMS: atom_id res chain seq x y z
N MET A 1 41.02 33.10 2.00
CA MET A 1 39.91 32.28 2.54
C MET A 1 38.53 32.89 2.26
N ASP A 2 38.41 34.22 2.11
CA ASP A 2 37.11 34.89 1.95
C ASP A 2 36.40 34.59 0.63
N LYS A 3 37.15 34.36 -0.47
CA LYS A 3 36.56 33.96 -1.76
C LYS A 3 35.85 32.59 -1.71
N ILE A 4 36.38 31.63 -0.95
CA ILE A 4 35.76 30.30 -0.79
C ILE A 4 34.51 30.41 0.08
N LYS A 5 34.58 31.16 1.19
CA LYS A 5 33.40 31.45 2.03
C LYS A 5 32.30 32.20 1.26
N SER A 6 32.68 33.13 0.39
CA SER A 6 31.75 33.86 -0.47
C SER A 6 31.05 32.98 -1.52
N LEU A 7 31.66 31.87 -1.93
CA LEU A 7 31.04 30.91 -2.86
C LEU A 7 30.13 29.89 -2.17
N LEU A 8 30.33 29.62 -0.88
CA LEU A 8 29.54 28.62 -0.15
C LEU A 8 28.07 29.02 -0.01
N LEU A 9 27.78 30.31 0.20
CA LEU A 9 26.41 30.80 0.36
C LEU A 9 25.54 30.62 -0.92
N PRO A 10 25.95 31.09 -2.11
CA PRO A 10 25.18 30.86 -3.32
C PRO A 10 25.11 29.38 -3.70
N LEU A 11 26.17 28.60 -3.46
CA LEU A 11 26.16 27.16 -3.71
C LEU A 11 25.18 26.41 -2.79
N ALA A 12 25.12 26.77 -1.51
CA ALA A 12 24.15 26.23 -0.57
C ALA A 12 22.70 26.57 -0.97
N LEU A 13 22.47 27.78 -1.49
CA LEU A 13 21.17 28.19 -2.05
C LEU A 13 20.74 27.33 -3.24
N VAL A 14 21.66 27.02 -4.17
CA VAL A 14 21.38 26.14 -5.31
C VAL A 14 21.06 24.73 -4.83
N PHE A 15 21.85 24.16 -3.93
CA PHE A 15 21.57 22.82 -3.38
C PHE A 15 20.26 22.77 -2.59
N ALA A 16 19.94 23.81 -1.82
CA ALA A 16 18.66 23.93 -1.12
C ALA A 16 17.49 23.97 -2.11
N GLY A 17 17.62 24.74 -3.20
CA GLY A 17 16.61 24.80 -4.26
C GLY A 17 16.37 23.44 -4.93
N ILE A 18 17.44 22.72 -5.28
CA ILE A 18 17.35 21.37 -5.87
C ILE A 18 16.68 20.40 -4.88
N ALA A 19 17.09 20.41 -3.62
CA ALA A 19 16.53 19.54 -2.61
C ALA A 19 15.02 19.75 -2.41
N ILE A 20 14.56 21.01 -2.37
CA ILE A 20 13.13 21.35 -2.25
C ILE A 20 12.35 20.86 -3.47
N PHE A 21 12.87 21.09 -4.68
CA PHE A 21 12.23 20.66 -5.92
C PHE A 21 12.11 19.13 -5.99
N GLU A 22 13.21 18.41 -5.76
CA GLU A 22 13.21 16.94 -5.78
C GLU A 22 12.28 16.35 -4.72
N PHE A 23 12.28 16.92 -3.52
CA PHE A 23 11.39 16.49 -2.45
C PHE A 23 9.92 16.71 -2.84
N GLY A 24 9.58 17.88 -3.38
CA GLY A 24 8.23 18.20 -3.85
C GLY A 24 7.76 17.28 -4.97
N ALA A 25 8.63 17.00 -5.95
CA ALA A 25 8.32 16.10 -7.07
C ALA A 25 8.12 14.65 -6.59
N ARG A 26 9.01 14.13 -5.74
CA ARG A 26 8.88 12.78 -5.15
C ARG A 26 7.64 12.66 -4.28
N TYR A 27 7.33 13.70 -3.51
CA TYR A 27 6.11 13.75 -2.72
C TYR A 27 4.85 13.70 -3.59
N GLY A 28 4.76 14.53 -4.64
CA GLY A 28 3.66 14.50 -5.59
C GLY A 28 3.49 13.12 -6.26
N ALA A 29 4.59 12.56 -6.79
CA ALA A 29 4.59 11.26 -7.45
C ALA A 29 4.17 10.11 -6.52
N THR A 30 4.66 10.10 -5.28
CA THR A 30 4.32 9.07 -4.29
C THR A 30 2.84 9.06 -3.95
N ASN A 31 2.23 10.25 -3.83
CA ASN A 31 0.81 10.40 -3.56
C ASN A 31 -0.06 10.00 -4.76
N MET A 32 0.32 10.42 -5.97
CA MET A 32 -0.37 10.00 -7.19
C MET A 32 -0.29 8.47 -7.39
N ARG A 33 0.84 7.87 -7.02
CA ARG A 33 1.02 6.42 -7.07
C ARG A 33 0.05 5.69 -6.14
N ALA A 34 -0.26 6.23 -4.96
CA ALA A 34 -1.25 5.62 -4.08
C ALA A 34 -2.66 5.61 -4.71
N TYR A 35 -3.05 6.70 -5.39
CA TYR A 35 -4.31 6.75 -6.14
C TYR A 35 -4.33 5.79 -7.34
N ALA A 36 -3.22 5.70 -8.06
CA ALA A 36 -3.07 4.78 -9.19
C ALA A 36 -3.21 3.32 -8.73
N ILE A 37 -2.47 2.91 -7.70
CA ILE A 37 -2.56 1.57 -7.12
C ILE A 37 -3.99 1.26 -6.66
N ALA A 38 -4.64 2.20 -5.97
CA ALA A 38 -6.02 2.01 -5.53
C ALA A 38 -6.97 1.80 -6.71
N SER A 39 -6.81 2.57 -7.80
CA SER A 39 -7.68 2.48 -8.98
C SER A 39 -7.42 1.20 -9.77
N GLU A 40 -6.15 0.81 -9.94
CA GLU A 40 -5.71 -0.42 -10.59
C GLU A 40 -6.20 -1.66 -9.84
N LEU A 41 -6.19 -1.65 -8.50
CA LEU A 41 -6.71 -2.74 -7.68
C LEU A 41 -8.24 -2.78 -7.66
N GLN A 42 -8.91 -1.62 -7.72
CA GLN A 42 -10.37 -1.54 -7.63
C GLN A 42 -11.06 -2.22 -8.82
N PHE A 43 -10.51 -2.12 -10.03
CA PHE A 43 -11.09 -2.73 -11.23
C PHE A 43 -11.20 -4.26 -11.17
N PRO A 44 -10.11 -5.03 -11.01
CA PRO A 44 -10.18 -6.49 -10.94
C PRO A 44 -10.96 -6.96 -9.70
N LEU A 45 -10.88 -6.23 -8.58
CA LEU A 45 -11.64 -6.55 -7.37
C LEU A 45 -13.15 -6.47 -7.61
N ASN A 46 -13.63 -5.39 -8.25
CA ASN A 46 -15.05 -5.24 -8.56
C ASN A 46 -15.57 -6.37 -9.46
N ILE A 47 -14.81 -6.76 -10.48
CA ILE A 47 -15.19 -7.86 -11.37
C ILE A 47 -15.23 -9.18 -10.61
N TYR A 48 -14.20 -9.45 -9.81
CA TYR A 48 -14.11 -10.68 -9.03
C TYR A 48 -15.29 -10.79 -8.07
N GLU A 49 -15.56 -9.79 -7.25
CA GLU A 49 -16.67 -9.83 -6.30
C GLU A 49 -18.05 -9.96 -6.98
N GLN A 50 -18.25 -9.37 -8.15
CA GLN A 50 -19.52 -9.45 -8.87
C GLN A 50 -19.73 -10.78 -9.60
N ALA A 51 -18.65 -11.39 -10.12
CA ALA A 51 -18.77 -12.49 -11.09
C ALA A 51 -18.12 -13.81 -10.64
N VAL A 52 -17.43 -13.86 -9.50
CA VAL A 52 -16.63 -15.04 -9.06
C VAL A 52 -17.42 -16.35 -9.04
N SER A 53 -18.72 -16.32 -8.77
CA SER A 53 -19.58 -17.51 -8.73
C SER A 53 -19.92 -18.07 -10.13
N SER A 54 -19.88 -17.22 -11.15
CA SER A 54 -20.19 -17.55 -12.55
C SER A 54 -18.96 -17.65 -13.45
N MET A 55 -17.79 -17.28 -12.91
CA MET A 55 -16.53 -17.21 -13.63
C MET A 55 -15.93 -18.60 -13.79
N ASP A 56 -15.36 -18.90 -14.96
CA ASP A 56 -14.62 -20.14 -15.18
C ASP A 56 -13.34 -20.17 -14.34
N ALA A 57 -12.77 -21.36 -14.15
CA ALA A 57 -11.61 -21.56 -13.27
C ALA A 57 -10.39 -20.74 -13.70
N GLY A 58 -10.12 -20.63 -15.01
CA GLY A 58 -8.94 -19.91 -15.51
C GLY A 58 -9.08 -18.39 -15.34
N SER A 59 -10.27 -17.84 -15.61
CA SER A 59 -10.57 -16.44 -15.33
C SER A 59 -10.50 -16.13 -13.84
N LYS A 60 -11.03 -17.02 -12.99
CA LYS A 60 -11.01 -16.85 -11.53
C LYS A 60 -9.59 -16.81 -10.98
N GLU A 61 -8.70 -17.68 -11.46
CA GLU A 61 -7.29 -17.67 -11.10
C GLU A 61 -6.58 -16.41 -11.60
N THR A 62 -6.88 -15.97 -12.83
CA THR A 62 -6.29 -14.76 -13.42
C THR A 62 -6.64 -13.52 -12.60
N PHE A 63 -7.92 -13.30 -12.27
CA PHE A 63 -8.33 -12.16 -11.46
C PHE A 63 -7.82 -12.27 -10.02
N ALA A 64 -7.80 -13.47 -9.44
CA ALA A 64 -7.18 -13.70 -8.14
C ALA A 64 -5.71 -13.25 -8.13
N ALA A 65 -4.92 -13.66 -9.14
CA ALA A 65 -3.52 -13.27 -9.25
C ALA A 65 -3.34 -11.74 -9.42
N MET A 66 -4.22 -11.07 -10.17
CA MET A 66 -4.20 -9.60 -10.30
C MET A 66 -4.49 -8.91 -8.98
N ILE A 67 -5.50 -9.38 -8.23
CA ILE A 67 -5.86 -8.84 -6.91
C ILE A 67 -4.72 -9.07 -5.91
N ASP A 68 -4.18 -10.29 -5.86
CA ASP A 68 -3.10 -10.66 -4.95
C ASP A 68 -1.83 -9.80 -5.20
N ASN A 69 -1.50 -9.54 -6.46
CA ASN A 69 -0.42 -8.63 -6.83
C ASN A 69 -0.71 -7.18 -6.42
N GLY A 70 -1.94 -6.70 -6.63
CA GLY A 70 -2.35 -5.35 -6.23
C GLY A 70 -2.36 -5.15 -4.71
N ILE A 71 -2.75 -6.19 -3.94
CA ILE A 71 -2.64 -6.21 -2.48
C ILE A 71 -1.17 -6.08 -2.05
N ALA A 72 -0.27 -6.87 -2.63
CA ALA A 72 1.16 -6.80 -2.32
C ALA A 72 1.76 -5.42 -2.60
N VAL A 73 1.48 -4.84 -3.77
CA VAL A 73 1.98 -3.51 -4.13
C VAL A 73 1.38 -2.43 -3.24
N GLY A 74 0.08 -2.51 -2.93
CA GLY A 74 -0.60 -1.57 -2.04
C GLY A 74 -0.05 -1.62 -0.62
N ALA A 75 0.13 -2.81 -0.06
CA ALA A 75 0.68 -3.03 1.27
C ALA A 75 2.12 -2.50 1.39
N LEU A 76 2.98 -2.77 0.41
CA LEU A 76 4.33 -2.19 0.36
C LEU A 76 4.30 -0.67 0.25
N HIS A 77 3.44 -0.10 -0.59
CA HIS A 77 3.35 1.35 -0.78
C HIS A 77 2.83 2.07 0.49
N ARG A 78 2.00 1.43 1.31
CA ARG A 78 1.57 1.97 2.62
C ARG A 78 2.71 2.18 3.61
N LYS A 79 3.82 1.45 3.48
CA LYS A 79 5.02 1.63 4.33
C LYS A 79 5.75 2.95 4.06
N VAL A 80 5.38 3.68 2.99
CA VAL A 80 5.99 4.98 2.69
C VAL A 80 5.53 6.04 3.70
N TRP A 81 6.51 6.65 4.38
CA TRP A 81 6.29 7.58 5.49
C TRP A 81 5.44 8.81 5.13
N TYR A 82 5.59 9.37 3.92
CA TYR A 82 4.95 10.64 3.53
C TYR A 82 3.84 10.45 2.48
N LEU A 83 2.71 9.88 2.91
CA LEU A 83 1.46 9.92 2.15
C LEU A 83 0.51 10.99 2.70
N LYS A 84 -0.06 11.79 1.81
CA LYS A 84 -1.21 12.66 2.09
C LYS A 84 -2.33 11.81 2.65
N LYS A 85 -3.04 12.36 3.64
CA LYS A 85 -4.16 11.70 4.32
C LYS A 85 -5.18 11.15 3.33
N ASP A 86 -5.56 11.92 2.32
CA ASP A 86 -6.58 11.52 1.34
C ASP A 86 -6.09 10.40 0.42
N ALA A 87 -4.82 10.49 -0.02
CA ALA A 87 -4.20 9.48 -0.87
C ALA A 87 -4.07 8.15 -0.13
N ARG A 88 -3.65 8.20 1.14
CA ARG A 88 -3.61 7.05 2.04
C ARG A 88 -5.00 6.50 2.26
N SER A 89 -5.97 7.33 2.64
CA SER A 89 -7.36 6.90 2.89
C SER A 89 -7.98 6.20 1.68
N LYS A 90 -7.74 6.72 0.46
CA LYS A 90 -8.23 6.08 -0.76
C LYS A 90 -7.58 4.71 -1.00
N LEU A 91 -6.27 4.60 -0.81
CA LEU A 91 -5.55 3.33 -0.88
C LEU A 91 -6.07 2.34 0.19
N ASP A 92 -6.17 2.79 1.43
CA ASP A 92 -6.60 2.00 2.59
C ASP A 92 -8.01 1.44 2.39
N THR A 93 -8.92 2.24 1.85
CA THR A 93 -10.31 1.81 1.60
C THR A 93 -10.37 0.65 0.61
N VAL A 94 -9.64 0.73 -0.50
CA VAL A 94 -9.63 -0.33 -1.51
C VAL A 94 -8.85 -1.54 -0.99
N LEU A 95 -7.73 -1.30 -0.32
CA LEU A 95 -6.88 -2.36 0.22
C LEU A 95 -7.59 -3.15 1.32
N ALA A 96 -8.34 -2.49 2.21
CA ALA A 96 -9.15 -3.16 3.23
C ALA A 96 -10.14 -4.14 2.59
N ARG A 97 -10.90 -3.68 1.59
CA ARG A 97 -11.86 -4.52 0.86
C ARG A 97 -11.17 -5.71 0.16
N ALA A 98 -10.03 -5.46 -0.49
CA ALA A 98 -9.26 -6.51 -1.14
C ALA A 98 -8.71 -7.54 -0.14
N LEU A 99 -8.18 -7.08 1.00
CA LEU A 99 -7.68 -7.93 2.09
C LEU A 99 -8.81 -8.75 2.73
N SER A 100 -10.00 -8.18 2.92
CA SER A 100 -11.16 -8.95 3.39
C SER A 100 -11.61 -10.03 2.41
N THR A 101 -11.36 -9.83 1.11
CA THR A 101 -11.77 -10.78 0.06
C THR A 101 -10.73 -11.88 -0.16
N ARG A 102 -9.43 -11.55 -0.13
CA ARG A 102 -8.35 -12.47 -0.51
C ARG A 102 -7.10 -12.44 0.37
N GLY A 103 -7.06 -11.68 1.46
CA GLY A 103 -5.85 -11.41 2.23
C GLY A 103 -5.07 -12.64 2.69
N GLU A 104 -5.75 -13.70 3.15
CA GLU A 104 -5.10 -14.97 3.54
C GLU A 104 -4.47 -15.70 2.36
N ALA A 105 -5.19 -15.74 1.24
CA ALA A 105 -4.74 -16.41 0.02
C ALA A 105 -3.50 -15.75 -0.60
N VAL A 106 -3.26 -14.46 -0.34
CA VAL A 106 -2.07 -13.74 -0.81
C VAL A 106 -0.80 -14.32 -0.18
N CYS A 107 -0.78 -14.48 1.13
CA CYS A 107 0.38 -15.01 1.85
C CYS A 107 0.64 -16.48 1.48
N GLU A 108 -0.41 -17.28 1.32
CA GLU A 108 -0.30 -18.67 0.84
C GLU A 108 0.28 -18.75 -0.58
N ARG A 109 -0.18 -17.88 -1.49
CA ARG A 109 0.33 -17.82 -2.86
C ARG A 109 1.82 -17.45 -2.88
N PHE A 110 2.26 -16.43 -2.14
CA PHE A 110 3.67 -16.05 -2.09
C PHE A 110 4.55 -17.09 -1.37
N ALA A 111 4.04 -17.75 -0.34
CA ALA A 111 4.73 -18.87 0.32
C ALA A 111 4.90 -20.07 -0.63
N SER A 112 3.86 -20.40 -1.41
CA SER A 112 3.93 -21.47 -2.42
C SER A 112 4.95 -21.16 -3.52
N MET A 113 5.08 -19.89 -3.93
CA MET A 113 6.15 -19.46 -4.83
C MET A 113 7.51 -19.71 -4.17
N GLN A 114 7.72 -19.27 -2.93
CA GLN A 114 9.00 -19.44 -2.21
C GLN A 114 9.44 -20.92 -2.11
N ALA A 115 8.49 -21.86 -2.06
CA ALA A 115 8.73 -23.30 -2.00
C ALA A 115 9.03 -23.96 -3.36
N SER A 116 8.82 -23.26 -4.50
CA SER A 116 9.12 -23.83 -5.82
C SER A 116 10.63 -23.81 -6.10
N GLU A 117 11.17 -24.97 -6.53
CA GLU A 117 12.60 -25.15 -6.84
C GLU A 117 13.04 -24.40 -8.12
N ASP A 118 12.09 -24.01 -8.98
CA ASP A 118 12.30 -23.28 -10.24
C ASP A 118 12.48 -21.76 -10.05
N LEU A 119 12.89 -21.29 -8.88
CA LEU A 119 13.14 -19.86 -8.60
C LEU A 119 14.63 -19.51 -8.56
N PRO A 120 15.31 -19.36 -9.70
CA PRO A 120 16.67 -18.84 -9.71
C PRO A 120 16.76 -17.30 -9.55
N THR A 121 15.66 -16.54 -9.40
CA THR A 121 15.72 -15.05 -9.54
C THR A 121 14.97 -14.20 -8.51
N TYR A 122 13.96 -14.71 -7.78
CA TYR A 122 13.31 -13.89 -6.74
C TYR A 122 14.07 -13.94 -5.42
N ASN A 123 14.49 -12.78 -4.93
CA ASN A 123 15.13 -12.64 -3.62
C ASN A 123 14.11 -13.04 -2.54
N LYS A 124 14.34 -14.18 -1.86
CA LYS A 124 13.48 -14.70 -0.79
C LYS A 124 13.15 -13.62 0.25
N ASN A 125 14.07 -12.70 0.52
CA ASN A 125 13.86 -11.59 1.46
C ASN A 125 12.76 -10.63 1.00
N LYS A 126 12.62 -10.41 -0.32
CA LYS A 126 11.53 -9.56 -0.86
C LYS A 126 10.16 -10.21 -0.71
N LEU A 127 10.08 -11.53 -0.82
CA LEU A 127 8.83 -12.26 -0.62
C LEU A 127 8.41 -12.20 0.87
N THR A 128 9.37 -12.37 1.79
CA THR A 128 9.13 -12.18 3.21
C THR A 128 8.66 -10.75 3.52
N GLU A 129 9.31 -9.73 2.95
CA GLU A 129 8.89 -8.33 3.13
C GLU A 129 7.47 -8.07 2.63
N ILE A 130 7.06 -8.70 1.51
CA ILE A 130 5.69 -8.61 1.00
C ILE A 130 4.71 -9.22 2.00
N CYS A 131 4.97 -10.44 2.49
CA CYS A 131 4.09 -11.10 3.45
C CYS A 131 3.96 -10.28 4.74
N GLU A 132 5.07 -9.80 5.29
CA GLU A 132 5.05 -8.92 6.47
C GLU A 132 4.23 -7.64 6.23
N ALA A 133 4.40 -7.00 5.07
CA ALA A 133 3.63 -5.80 4.73
C ALA A 133 2.12 -6.09 4.61
N VAL A 134 1.76 -7.22 4.02
CA VAL A 134 0.37 -7.67 3.87
C VAL A 134 -0.24 -8.00 5.23
N ASP A 135 0.47 -8.71 6.10
CA ASP A 135 0.02 -9.06 7.44
C ASP A 135 -0.19 -7.82 8.31
N ILE A 136 0.75 -6.87 8.28
CA ILE A 136 0.61 -5.57 8.97
C ILE A 136 -0.61 -4.82 8.41
N ALA A 137 -0.76 -4.74 7.09
CA ALA A 137 -1.89 -4.05 6.48
C ALA A 137 -3.23 -4.71 6.83
N ARG A 138 -3.31 -6.04 6.89
CA ARG A 138 -4.51 -6.77 7.32
C ARG A 138 -4.84 -6.48 8.77
N LEU A 139 -3.85 -6.55 9.66
CA LEU A 139 -4.02 -6.27 11.08
C LEU A 139 -4.55 -4.83 11.28
N GLU A 140 -3.93 -3.85 10.62
CA GLU A 140 -4.32 -2.43 10.70
C GLU A 140 -5.68 -2.10 10.09
N LEU A 141 -6.04 -2.71 8.95
CA LEU A 141 -7.19 -2.28 8.14
C LEU A 141 -8.42 -3.19 8.26
N VAL A 142 -8.24 -4.44 8.64
CA VAL A 142 -9.32 -5.44 8.71
C VAL A 142 -9.55 -5.82 10.16
N ASP A 143 -8.52 -6.30 10.86
CA ASP A 143 -8.70 -6.87 12.21
C ASP A 143 -9.01 -5.80 13.27
N HIS A 144 -8.43 -4.59 13.13
CA HIS A 144 -8.75 -3.46 14.02
C HIS A 144 -10.11 -2.79 13.75
N THR A 145 -10.81 -3.13 12.65
CA THR A 145 -12.18 -2.66 12.41
C THR A 145 -13.24 -3.50 13.11
N ALA A 146 -12.86 -4.66 13.67
CA ALA A 146 -13.74 -5.55 14.43
C ALA A 146 -13.86 -5.21 15.93
N SER A 147 -13.34 -4.06 16.38
CA SER A 147 -13.62 -3.56 17.73
C SER A 147 -14.85 -2.64 17.70
N PRO A 148 -15.96 -3.00 18.36
CA PRO A 148 -17.18 -2.21 18.26
C PRO A 148 -17.00 -0.88 18.97
N ALA A 149 -17.13 0.20 18.21
CA ALA A 149 -17.57 1.48 18.74
C ALA A 149 -18.99 1.29 19.33
N ASN A 150 -19.05 0.91 20.60
CA ASN A 150 -20.20 1.04 21.48
C ASN A 150 -19.69 1.27 22.91
N SER A 151 -19.10 2.43 23.12
CA SER A 151 -19.12 3.10 24.42
C SER A 151 -19.48 4.56 24.19
N THR A 152 -20.77 4.80 24.35
CA THR A 152 -21.43 6.09 24.55
C THR A 152 -20.54 7.08 25.31
N PRO A 153 -20.36 8.32 24.86
CA PRO A 153 -19.82 9.36 25.72
C PRO A 153 -20.92 9.77 26.71
N GLU A 154 -20.69 9.45 27.98
CA GLU A 154 -21.27 10.24 29.06
C GLU A 154 -20.90 11.71 28.87
N GLN A 155 -21.90 12.58 28.75
CA GLN A 155 -21.76 13.97 29.17
C GLN A 155 -22.84 14.26 30.21
N GLN A 156 -22.35 14.44 31.44
CA GLN A 156 -22.99 15.21 32.50
C GLN A 156 -23.45 16.57 31.96
N GLU A 157 -24.69 16.94 32.27
CA GLU A 157 -24.99 18.34 32.57
C GLU A 157 -25.92 18.40 33.80
N SER A 158 -25.42 19.11 34.80
CA SER A 158 -26.05 19.48 36.04
C SER A 158 -27.24 20.41 35.82
N LEU A 159 -28.34 20.18 36.55
CA LEU A 159 -29.04 21.16 37.39
C LEU A 159 -30.00 20.42 38.35
#